data_AF-A0A7X2MSS0-F1
#
_entry.id   AF-A0A7X2MSS0-F1
#
_cell.length_a   1.000
_cell.length_b   1.000
_cell.length_c   1.000
_cell.angle_alpha   90.00
_cell.angle_beta   90.00
_cell.angle_gamma   90.00
#
_symmetry.space_group_name_H-M   'P 1'
#
loop_
_entity.id
_entity.type
_entity.pdbx_description
1 polymer ?
#
loop_
_entity_poly.entity_id
_entity_poly.type
_entity_poly.pdbx_seq_one_letter_code
_entity_poly.pdbx_strand_id
1 'polypeptide(L)' 'MTKLTLQEQMLKAGLVSSKKMDKVQRTAKKSRVQAREARAA' A
#
# COMPACT_ATOMS: atom_id res chain seq x y z
N MET A 1 -8.14 13.95 -14.75
CA MET A 1 -7.96 12.50 -14.51
C MET A 1 -6.87 12.32 -13.47
N THR A 2 -7.21 11.82 -12.28
CA THR A 2 -6.19 11.37 -11.33
C THR A 2 -5.45 10.20 -11.99
N LYS A 3 -4.13 10.34 -12.16
CA LYS A 3 -3.30 9.25 -12.71
C LYS A 3 -3.39 8.06 -11.75
N LEU A 4 -3.79 6.90 -12.26
CA LEU A 4 -3.73 5.64 -11.52
C LEU A 4 -2.31 5.45 -11.00
N THR A 5 -2.19 5.02 -9.75
CA THR A 5 -0.90 4.62 -9.18
C THR A 5 -0.36 3.41 -9.94
N LEU A 6 0.96 3.23 -9.98
CA LEU A 6 1.59 2.07 -10.64
C LEU A 6 1.00 0.74 -10.15
N GLN A 7 0.66 0.66 -8.86
CA GLN A 7 0.05 -0.53 -8.26
C GLN A 7 -1.37 -0.80 -8.80
N GLU A 8 -2.20 0.24 -8.95
CA GLU A 8 -3.54 0.12 -9.54
C GLU A 8 -3.48 -0.21 -11.02
N GLN A 9 -2.49 0.32 -11.75
CA GLN A 9 -2.25 -0.03 -13.15
C GLN A 9 -1.87 -1.51 -13.29
N MET A 10 -0.96 -2.00 -12.46
CA MET A 10 -0.56 -3.40 -12.46
C MET A 10 -1.70 -4.34 -12.06
N LEU A 11 -2.57 -3.92 -11.12
CA LEU A 11 -3.74 -4.70 -10.71
C LEU A 11 -4.74 -4.80 -11.86
N LYS A 12 -5.01 -3.67 -12.53
CA LYS A 12 -5.89 -3.63 -13.71
C LYS A 12 -5.35 -4.46 -14.87
N ALA A 13 -4.03 -4.50 -15.03
CA ALA A 13 -3.34 -5.32 -16.03
C ALA A 13 -3.21 -6.81 -15.63
N GLY A 14 -3.69 -7.22 -14.45
CA GLY A 14 -3.60 -8.60 -13.98
C GLY A 14 -2.19 -9.05 -13.57
N LEU A 15 -1.23 -8.13 -13.48
CA LEU A 15 0.17 -8.41 -13.12
C LEU A 15 0.36 -8.56 -11.60
N VAL A 16 -0.60 -8.10 -10.79
CA VAL A 16 -0.64 -8.31 -9.34
C VAL A 16 -2.03 -8.72 -8.90
N SER A 17 -2.11 -9.53 -7.84
CA SER A 17 -3.39 -9.95 -7.26
C SER A 17 -3.88 -8.97 -6.20
N SER A 18 -5.21 -8.91 -6.01
CA SER A 18 -5.85 -8.15 -4.92
C SER A 18 -5.27 -8.52 -3.55
N LYS A 19 -5.02 -9.82 -3.30
CA LYS A 19 -4.37 -10.31 -2.08
C LYS A 19 -2.99 -9.69 -1.84
N LYS A 20 -2.20 -9.49 -2.89
CA LYS A 20 -0.89 -8.80 -2.77
C LYS A 20 -1.09 -7.32 -2.44
N MET A 21 -2.07 -6.66 -3.05
CA MET A 21 -2.42 -5.26 -2.75
C MET A 21 -2.85 -5.06 -1.30
N ASP A 22 -3.68 -5.96 -0.77
CA ASP A 22 -4.14 -5.90 0.62
C ASP A 22 -2.98 -6.06 1.62
N LYS A 23 -2.02 -6.95 1.30
CA LYS A 23 -0.82 -7.14 2.12
C LYS A 23 0.03 -5.88 2.14
N VAL A 24 0.26 -5.25 0.98
CA VAL A 24 1.03 -4.00 0.85
C VAL A 24 0.37 -2.86 1.62
N GLN A 25 -0.95 -2.71 1.54
CA GLN A 25 -1.66 -1.69 2.31
C GLN A 25 -1.55 -1.94 3.82
N ARG A 26 -1.68 -3.20 4.27
CA ARG A 26 -1.53 -3.56 5.69
C ARG A 26 -0.13 -3.27 6.22
N THR A 27 0.92 -3.63 5.48
CA THR A 27 2.30 -3.36 5.89
C THR A 27 2.61 -1.87 5.89
N ALA A 28 2.14 -1.12 4.88
CA ALA A 28 2.28 0.33 4.83
C ALA A 28 1.60 1.02 6.04
N LYS A 29 0.39 0.60 6.40
CA LYS A 29 -0.31 1.08 7.59
C LYS A 29 0.46 0.79 8.88
N LYS A 30 0.98 -0.44 9.03
CA LYS A 30 1.77 -0.83 10.21
C LYS A 30 3.06 0.00 10.36
N SER A 31 3.79 0.20 9.25
CA SER A 31 4.99 1.05 9.26
C SER A 31 4.68 2.49 9.66
N ARG A 32 3.55 3.04 9.21
CA ARG A 32 3.12 4.40 9.57
C ARG A 32 2.75 4.54 11.05
N VAL A 33 2.13 3.51 11.66
CA VAL A 33 1.82 3.47 13.08
C VAL A 33 3.11 3.43 13.90
N GLN A 34 4.03 2.53 13.55
CA GLN A 34 5.33 2.43 14.22
C GLN A 34 6.14 3.73 14.14
N ALA A 35 6.14 4.39 12.99
CA ALA A 35 6.82 5.68 12.81
C ALA A 35 6.16 6.82 13.62
N ARG A 36 4.87 6.71 13.98
CA ARG A 36 4.18 7.65 14.86
C ARG A 36 4.50 7.36 16.33
N GLU A 37 4.48 6.10 16.74
CA GLU A 37 4.83 5.67 18.09
C GLU A 37 6.28 6.06 18.42
N ALA A 38 7.22 5.82 17.50
CA ALA A 38 8.62 6.20 17.67
C ALA A 38 8.88 7.71 17.68
N ARG A 39 7.93 8.54 17.20
CA ARG A 39 7.99 10.01 17.30
C ARG A 39 7.30 10.55 18.55
N ALA A 40 6.46 9.73 19.19
CA ALA A 40 5.74 10.07 20.41
C ALA A 40 6.45 9.57 21.69
N ALA A 41 7.44 8.69 21.54
CA ALA A 41 8.40 8.28 22.56
C ALA A 41 9.61 9.24 22.59
#